data_AF-A0A257UL32-F1
#
_entry.id   AF-A0A257UL32-F1
#
_cell.length_a   1.000
_cell.length_b   1.000
_cell.length_c   1.000
_cell.angle_alpha   90.00
_cell.angle_beta   90.00
_cell.angle_gamma   90.00
#
_symmetry.space_group_name_H-M   'P 1'
#
loop_
_entity.id
_entity.type
_entity.pdbx_description
1 polymer ?
#
loop_
_entity_poly.entity_id
_entity_poly.type
_entity_poly.pdbx_seq_one_letter_code
_entity_poly.pdbx_strand_id
1 'polypeptide(L)'
;LSGFVTEINSECCEALRAAAELADIVGASKLSERYRSEAGRLEENVLSKLMNRANGLFLLNIDQKGIPHRDVTGDLAFPALFRVGDVQTRLKIVNRILSQDLWTEYGARTVANTDPTYDPELGMNLMGGIWPNLTAWFAMAAREFYPDVVAEAMERIYSISEPESPIEFGNLVPGEFPERLDGDTFRSKGMAMSPWMPPTYLWLGIEGLLGLRVEKGSVRIEPSIPQKWNFICVFDIPMKGERLSVVVYNGILYANMQVESELPSRIGSFTHIHRSEGLRVFKFTDKMGAKVFAFSFNGYAGNISIPLNEHSRDFNLNLEIGEMREINVD
;
A
#
# COMPACT_ATOMS: atom_id res chain seq x y z
N LEU A 1 26.09 -2.65 6.07
CA LEU A 1 26.21 -1.16 6.04
C LEU A 1 26.80 -0.65 7.35
N SER A 2 27.43 0.53 7.36
CA SER A 2 27.96 1.16 8.58
C SER A 2 27.91 2.69 8.49
N GLY A 3 28.09 3.39 9.60
CA GLY A 3 28.12 4.87 9.60
C GLY A 3 26.73 5.49 9.46
N PHE A 4 26.59 6.52 8.61
CA PHE A 4 25.37 7.27 8.38
C PHE A 4 24.56 6.63 7.25
N VAL A 5 23.58 5.79 7.58
CA VAL A 5 22.75 5.04 6.61
C VAL A 5 21.47 5.81 6.29
N THR A 6 21.15 5.99 5.01
CA THR A 6 20.00 6.79 4.55
C THR A 6 18.67 6.23 5.02
N GLU A 7 18.45 4.92 4.88
CA GLU A 7 17.25 4.21 5.36
C GLU A 7 16.98 4.54 6.83
N ILE A 8 17.95 4.22 7.70
CA ILE A 8 17.82 4.37 9.15
C ILE A 8 17.57 5.84 9.55
N ASN A 9 18.23 6.79 8.90
CA ASN A 9 17.97 8.21 9.19
C ASN A 9 16.58 8.64 8.72
N SER A 10 16.07 8.10 7.61
CA SER A 10 14.73 8.40 7.11
C SER A 10 13.65 7.83 8.02
N GLU A 11 13.84 6.60 8.50
CA GLU A 11 13.00 5.99 9.54
C GLU A 11 13.00 6.82 10.82
N CYS A 12 14.18 7.28 11.27
CA CYS A 12 14.28 8.11 12.46
C CYS A 12 13.55 9.45 12.31
N CYS A 13 13.56 10.07 11.12
CA CYS A 13 12.76 11.26 10.84
C CYS A 13 11.27 10.98 11.08
N GLU A 14 10.75 9.87 10.53
CA GLU A 14 9.34 9.52 10.71
C GLU A 14 9.01 9.13 12.14
N ALA A 15 9.87 8.35 12.79
CA ALA A 15 9.69 7.98 14.19
C ALA A 15 9.61 9.21 15.11
N LEU A 16 10.42 10.24 14.87
CA LEU A 16 10.34 11.50 15.61
C LEU A 16 9.06 12.29 15.30
N ARG A 17 8.60 12.31 14.05
CA ARG A 17 7.32 12.95 13.69
C ARG A 17 6.13 12.23 14.33
N ALA A 18 6.10 10.90 14.28
CA ALA A 18 5.07 10.09 14.94
C ALA A 18 5.10 10.27 16.47
N ALA A 19 6.30 10.30 17.07
CA ALA A 19 6.44 10.59 18.50
C ALA A 19 5.96 12.00 18.87
N ALA A 20 6.19 12.98 17.99
CA ALA A 20 5.68 14.33 18.18
C ALA A 20 4.15 14.39 18.12
N GLU A 21 3.52 13.67 17.19
CA GLU A 21 2.07 13.58 17.09
C GLU A 21 1.48 12.88 18.31
N LEU A 22 2.05 11.74 18.72
CA LEU A 22 1.61 11.04 19.93
C LEU A 22 1.71 11.93 21.17
N ALA A 23 2.81 12.66 21.32
CA ALA A 23 3.00 13.62 22.42
C ALA A 23 1.95 14.74 22.40
N ASP A 24 1.55 15.22 21.22
CA ASP A 24 0.49 16.21 21.05
C ASP A 24 -0.87 15.66 21.51
N ILE A 25 -1.21 14.44 21.07
CA ILE A 25 -2.47 13.74 21.41
C ILE A 25 -2.63 13.55 22.91
N VAL A 26 -1.56 13.21 23.63
CA VAL A 26 -1.60 12.99 25.09
C VAL A 26 -1.42 14.29 25.90
N GLY A 27 -1.38 15.45 25.25
CA GLY A 27 -1.26 16.76 25.90
C GLY A 27 0.16 17.11 26.39
N ALA A 28 1.19 16.38 25.95
CA ALA A 28 2.59 16.61 26.30
C ALA A 28 3.27 17.60 25.34
N SER A 29 2.76 18.84 25.29
CA SER A 29 3.16 19.87 24.32
C SER A 29 4.67 20.12 24.22
N LYS A 30 5.39 20.18 25.36
CA LYS A 30 6.86 20.34 25.38
C LYS A 30 7.60 19.19 24.71
N LEU A 31 7.12 17.95 24.86
CA LEU A 31 7.70 16.79 24.18
C LEU A 31 7.38 16.81 22.69
N SER A 32 6.15 17.19 22.32
CA SER A 32 5.77 17.34 20.92
C SER A 32 6.69 18.34 20.21
N GLU A 33 6.87 19.53 20.77
CA GLU A 33 7.74 20.57 20.20
C GLU A 33 9.19 20.08 20.07
N ARG A 34 9.73 19.43 21.10
CA ARG A 34 11.07 18.84 21.05
C ARG A 34 11.21 17.85 19.89
N TYR A 35 10.29 16.87 19.79
CA TYR A 35 10.38 15.85 18.74
C TYR A 35 10.20 16.43 17.34
N ARG A 36 9.32 17.44 17.15
CA ARG A 36 9.22 18.17 15.86
C ARG A 36 10.53 18.86 15.50
N SER A 37 11.15 19.54 16.45
CA SER A 37 12.43 20.23 16.23
C SER A 37 13.55 19.24 15.89
N GLU A 38 13.63 18.11 16.60
CA GLU A 38 14.62 17.07 16.32
C GLU A 38 14.39 16.40 14.96
N ALA A 39 13.13 16.15 14.56
CA ALA A 39 12.80 15.63 13.24
C ALA A 39 13.27 16.59 12.13
N GLY A 40 12.97 17.90 12.27
CA GLY A 40 13.41 18.91 11.31
C GLY A 40 14.92 19.01 11.23
N ARG A 41 15.61 19.02 12.37
CA ARG A 41 17.08 19.05 12.43
C ARG A 41 17.71 17.80 11.80
N LEU A 42 17.11 16.63 12.01
CA LEU A 42 17.59 15.38 11.41
C LEU A 42 17.39 15.40 9.89
N GLU A 43 16.21 15.79 9.42
CA GLU A 43 15.91 15.93 7.99
C GLU A 43 16.86 16.90 7.29
N GLU A 44 17.13 18.07 7.88
CA GLU A 44 18.13 19.02 7.37
C GLU A 44 19.54 18.40 7.28
N ASN A 45 19.93 17.59 8.28
CA ASN A 45 21.21 16.86 8.25
C ASN A 45 21.24 15.80 7.16
N VAL A 46 20.15 15.05 6.97
CA VAL A 46 20.01 14.04 5.92
C VAL A 46 20.11 14.68 4.54
N LEU A 47 19.38 15.77 4.30
CA LEU A 47 19.40 16.50 3.03
C LEU A 47 20.74 17.19 2.76
N SER A 48 21.44 17.67 3.78
CA SER A 48 22.73 18.34 3.60
C SER A 48 23.89 17.35 3.42
N LYS A 49 23.86 16.19 4.08
CA LYS A 49 25.00 15.26 4.13
C LYS A 49 24.83 14.01 3.28
N LEU A 50 23.62 13.48 3.18
CA LEU A 50 23.34 12.21 2.49
C LEU A 50 22.77 12.39 1.08
N MET A 51 22.43 13.62 0.68
CA MET A 51 22.00 13.90 -0.68
C MET A 51 23.19 13.97 -1.64
N ASN A 52 23.20 13.12 -2.66
CA ASN A 52 24.14 13.25 -3.78
C ASN A 52 23.67 14.40 -4.70
N ARG A 53 24.35 15.53 -4.62
CA ARG A 53 24.03 16.74 -5.41
C ARG A 53 24.17 16.55 -6.92
N ALA A 54 24.95 15.57 -7.37
CA ALA A 54 25.18 15.35 -8.80
C ALA A 54 23.95 14.81 -9.54
N ASN A 55 23.19 13.92 -8.88
CA ASN A 55 22.01 13.29 -9.48
C ASN A 55 20.71 13.61 -8.72
N GLY A 56 20.80 14.21 -7.52
CA GLY A 56 19.64 14.53 -6.69
C GLY A 56 18.98 13.31 -6.05
N LEU A 57 19.73 12.21 -5.88
CA LEU A 57 19.32 11.02 -5.12
C LEU A 57 20.09 10.95 -3.80
N PHE A 58 19.59 10.17 -2.84
CA PHE A 58 20.35 9.90 -1.63
C PHE A 58 21.48 8.90 -1.88
N LEU A 59 22.57 9.07 -1.15
CA LEU A 59 23.61 8.06 -0.95
C LEU A 59 22.99 6.84 -0.27
N LEU A 60 23.61 5.67 -0.41
CA LEU A 60 23.27 4.51 0.40
C LEU A 60 23.64 4.77 1.87
N ASN A 61 24.91 5.13 2.08
CA ASN A 61 25.43 5.55 3.37
C ASN A 61 26.73 6.35 3.22
N ILE A 62 27.15 7.02 4.29
CA ILE A 62 28.54 7.42 4.50
C ILE A 62 29.12 6.50 5.57
N ASP A 63 30.14 5.71 5.24
CA ASP A 63 30.68 4.72 6.17
C ASP A 63 31.51 5.33 7.32
N GLN A 64 31.98 4.48 8.23
CA GLN A 64 32.79 4.91 9.39
C GLN A 64 34.13 5.57 9.00
N LYS A 65 34.61 5.38 7.76
CA LYS A 65 35.81 6.03 7.22
C LYS A 65 35.49 7.34 6.50
N GLY A 66 34.21 7.74 6.45
CA GLY A 66 33.75 8.94 5.76
C GLY A 66 33.60 8.75 4.25
N ILE A 67 33.60 7.50 3.74
CA ILE A 67 33.46 7.23 2.32
C ILE A 67 31.96 7.24 1.96
N PRO A 68 31.53 8.08 0.98
CA PRO A 68 30.17 8.07 0.50
C PRO A 68 29.95 6.92 -0.49
N HIS A 69 28.99 6.05 -0.18
CA HIS A 69 28.53 4.95 -1.03
C HIS A 69 27.33 5.41 -1.87
N ARG A 70 27.41 5.25 -3.18
CA ARG A 70 26.47 5.82 -4.17
C ARG A 70 25.62 4.75 -4.87
N ASP A 71 25.78 3.51 -4.42
CA ASP A 71 25.12 2.33 -4.94
C ASP A 71 23.60 2.53 -4.85
N VAL A 72 22.89 2.11 -5.89
CA VAL A 72 21.44 2.25 -5.93
C VAL A 72 20.80 0.94 -5.52
N THR A 73 20.30 0.92 -4.28
CA THR A 73 19.63 -0.21 -3.66
C THR A 73 18.15 0.10 -3.40
N GLY A 74 17.40 -0.91 -2.96
CA GLY A 74 16.03 -0.76 -2.48
C GLY A 74 15.87 0.25 -1.35
N ASP A 75 16.92 0.48 -0.58
CA ASP A 75 16.93 1.43 0.55
C ASP A 75 16.66 2.88 0.11
N LEU A 76 16.81 3.16 -1.19
CA LEU A 76 16.47 4.45 -1.78
C LEU A 76 14.98 4.77 -1.65
N ALA A 77 14.11 3.80 -1.43
CA ALA A 77 12.67 4.02 -1.27
C ALA A 77 12.31 4.75 0.03
N PHE A 78 13.09 4.58 1.11
CA PHE A 78 12.71 5.06 2.44
C PHE A 78 12.60 6.58 2.57
N PRO A 79 13.49 7.42 1.99
CA PRO A 79 13.26 8.86 1.98
C PRO A 79 11.96 9.26 1.29
N ALA A 80 11.53 8.57 0.23
CA ALA A 80 10.24 8.84 -0.40
C ALA A 80 9.07 8.36 0.45
N LEU A 81 9.15 7.14 0.99
CA LEU A 81 8.15 6.54 1.88
C LEU A 81 7.89 7.40 3.11
N PHE A 82 8.95 7.90 3.74
CA PHE A 82 8.90 8.73 4.95
C PHE A 82 8.92 10.22 4.67
N ARG A 83 8.63 10.64 3.44
CA ARG A 83 8.48 12.06 3.09
C ARG A 83 9.67 12.94 3.52
N VAL A 84 10.89 12.44 3.34
CA VAL A 84 12.13 13.18 3.58
C VAL A 84 12.48 13.96 2.31
N GLY A 85 12.61 15.26 2.43
CA GLY A 85 12.85 16.16 1.31
C GLY A 85 11.58 16.57 0.56
N ASP A 86 11.78 17.49 -0.39
CA ASP A 86 10.69 18.08 -1.16
C ASP A 86 10.04 17.09 -2.15
N VAL A 87 8.89 17.48 -2.69
CA VAL A 87 8.11 16.71 -3.66
C VAL A 87 8.96 16.29 -4.86
N GLN A 88 9.82 17.17 -5.37
CA GLN A 88 10.66 16.90 -6.54
C GLN A 88 11.74 15.85 -6.25
N THR A 89 12.34 15.89 -5.06
CA THR A 89 13.29 14.90 -4.58
C THR A 89 12.64 13.52 -4.48
N ARG A 90 11.45 13.44 -3.88
CA ARG A 90 10.70 12.18 -3.76
C ARG A 90 10.27 11.64 -5.12
N LEU A 91 9.82 12.48 -6.04
CA LEU A 91 9.46 12.06 -7.39
C LEU A 91 10.67 11.48 -8.15
N LYS A 92 11.88 12.06 -7.99
CA LYS A 92 13.11 11.49 -8.57
C LYS A 92 13.43 10.11 -8.02
N ILE A 93 13.28 9.93 -6.71
CA ILE A 93 13.45 8.62 -6.05
C ILE A 93 12.45 7.63 -6.62
N VAL A 94 11.17 7.99 -6.66
CA VAL A 94 10.10 7.13 -7.16
C VAL A 94 10.36 6.71 -8.60
N ASN A 95 10.75 7.64 -9.47
CA ASN A 95 11.13 7.31 -10.85
C ASN A 95 12.34 6.38 -10.93
N ARG A 96 13.30 6.47 -9.99
CA ARG A 96 14.47 5.60 -9.96
C ARG A 96 14.15 4.21 -9.45
N ILE A 97 13.33 4.07 -8.39
CA ILE A 97 13.01 2.75 -7.83
C ILE A 97 12.06 1.96 -8.75
N LEU A 98 11.27 2.66 -9.57
CA LEU A 98 10.38 2.05 -10.57
C LEU A 98 11.05 1.78 -11.93
N SER A 99 12.36 1.99 -12.08
CA SER A 99 13.03 1.65 -13.34
C SER A 99 13.23 0.13 -13.49
N GLN A 100 13.34 -0.33 -14.73
CA GLN A 100 13.32 -1.76 -15.10
C GLN A 100 14.43 -2.62 -14.48
N ASP A 101 15.53 -1.99 -14.06
CA ASP A 101 16.66 -2.66 -13.39
C ASP A 101 16.38 -2.97 -11.91
N LEU A 102 15.32 -2.39 -11.33
CA LEU A 102 14.83 -2.66 -9.97
C LEU A 102 13.40 -3.23 -9.96
N TRP A 103 12.49 -2.69 -10.77
CA TRP A 103 11.07 -3.05 -10.80
C TRP A 103 10.79 -4.08 -11.89
N THR A 104 10.66 -5.35 -11.52
CA THR A 104 10.48 -6.50 -12.42
C THR A 104 9.06 -7.04 -12.37
N GLU A 105 8.67 -7.88 -13.34
CA GLU A 105 7.34 -8.50 -13.38
C GLU A 105 6.92 -9.27 -12.10
N TYR A 106 7.87 -9.65 -11.24
CA TYR A 106 7.60 -10.34 -9.96
C TYR A 106 7.88 -9.49 -8.71
N GLY A 107 8.30 -8.24 -8.87
CA GLY A 107 8.47 -7.29 -7.77
C GLY A 107 9.75 -6.47 -7.81
N ALA A 108 10.14 -5.93 -6.66
CA ALA A 108 11.32 -5.07 -6.52
C ALA A 108 12.59 -5.87 -6.17
N ARG A 109 13.66 -5.64 -6.92
CA ARG A 109 15.02 -6.10 -6.59
C ARG A 109 15.63 -5.25 -5.47
N THR A 110 16.44 -5.87 -4.63
CA THR A 110 17.19 -5.21 -3.55
C THR A 110 18.35 -4.36 -4.06
N VAL A 111 18.92 -4.71 -5.21
CA VAL A 111 19.99 -3.97 -5.90
C VAL A 111 19.68 -3.95 -7.39
N ALA A 112 19.97 -2.83 -8.06
CA ALA A 112 19.80 -2.73 -9.50
C ALA A 112 20.64 -3.78 -10.23
N ASN A 113 20.09 -4.47 -11.22
CA ASN A 113 20.85 -5.47 -11.99
C ASN A 113 21.97 -4.89 -12.87
N THR A 114 22.08 -3.57 -12.91
CA THR A 114 23.16 -2.82 -13.57
C THR A 114 24.30 -2.44 -12.61
N ASP A 115 24.14 -2.68 -11.31
CA ASP A 115 25.13 -2.37 -10.29
C ASP A 115 26.31 -3.37 -10.35
N PRO A 116 27.58 -2.93 -10.27
CA PRO A 116 28.73 -3.83 -10.28
C PRO A 116 28.75 -4.86 -9.15
N THR A 117 28.03 -4.60 -8.06
CA THR A 117 27.93 -5.49 -6.89
C THR A 117 26.72 -6.43 -6.94
N TYR A 118 25.91 -6.33 -8.01
CA TYR A 118 24.75 -7.17 -8.20
C TYR A 118 25.16 -8.64 -8.32
N ASP A 119 24.63 -9.44 -7.41
CA ASP A 119 24.70 -10.89 -7.39
C ASP A 119 23.41 -11.39 -6.72
N PRO A 120 22.46 -11.96 -7.50
CA PRO A 120 21.18 -12.36 -6.97
C PRO A 120 21.29 -13.50 -5.98
N GLU A 121 22.38 -14.28 -5.94
CA GLU A 121 22.56 -15.40 -5.01
C GLU A 121 23.31 -15.00 -3.73
N LEU A 122 24.07 -13.90 -3.77
CA LEU A 122 24.89 -13.43 -2.66
C LEU A 122 24.06 -12.85 -1.51
N GLY A 123 24.57 -13.04 -0.29
CA GLY A 123 24.06 -12.36 0.90
C GLY A 123 22.60 -12.68 1.19
N MET A 124 22.16 -13.92 0.96
CA MET A 124 20.74 -14.27 1.08
C MET A 124 19.84 -13.46 0.13
N ASN A 125 20.25 -13.32 -1.13
CA ASN A 125 19.62 -12.49 -2.15
C ASN A 125 19.49 -10.99 -1.75
N LEU A 126 20.25 -10.50 -0.77
CA LEU A 126 20.31 -9.06 -0.43
C LEU A 126 21.02 -8.23 -1.50
N MET A 127 21.81 -8.88 -2.37
CA MET A 127 22.58 -8.22 -3.41
C MET A 127 21.93 -8.32 -4.80
N GLY A 128 20.60 -8.41 -4.89
CA GLY A 128 19.92 -8.49 -6.19
C GLY A 128 18.64 -9.32 -6.24
N GLY A 129 18.25 -9.97 -5.15
CA GLY A 129 17.00 -10.73 -5.05
C GLY A 129 15.76 -9.85 -5.11
N ILE A 130 14.62 -10.46 -5.44
CA ILE A 130 13.32 -9.81 -5.41
C ILE A 130 12.65 -10.07 -4.07
N TRP A 131 12.21 -9.00 -3.41
CA TRP A 131 11.67 -9.05 -2.05
C TRP A 131 10.24 -8.52 -2.04
N PRO A 132 9.23 -9.34 -1.71
CA PRO A 132 7.83 -8.90 -1.72
C PRO A 132 7.55 -7.72 -0.76
N ASN A 133 8.23 -7.67 0.40
CA ASN A 133 8.14 -6.52 1.30
C ASN A 133 8.68 -5.24 0.66
N LEU A 134 9.81 -5.34 -0.07
CA LEU A 134 10.37 -4.20 -0.78
C LEU A 134 9.44 -3.73 -1.92
N THR A 135 8.78 -4.68 -2.61
CA THR A 135 7.74 -4.38 -3.60
C THR A 135 6.64 -3.53 -2.99
N ALA A 136 6.18 -3.87 -1.77
CA ALA A 136 5.20 -3.08 -1.05
C ALA A 136 5.71 -1.69 -0.63
N TRP A 137 6.95 -1.59 -0.15
CA TRP A 137 7.55 -0.31 0.21
C TRP A 137 7.72 0.63 -0.99
N PHE A 138 8.13 0.10 -2.14
CA PHE A 138 8.19 0.86 -3.40
C PHE A 138 6.83 1.40 -3.78
N ALA A 139 5.79 0.55 -3.70
CA ALA A 139 4.43 0.94 -4.02
C ALA A 139 3.91 2.06 -3.12
N MET A 140 4.17 1.96 -1.81
CA MET A 140 3.76 2.98 -0.85
C MET A 140 4.53 4.29 -1.00
N ALA A 141 5.82 4.22 -1.33
CA ALA A 141 6.62 5.39 -1.68
C ALA A 141 6.11 6.07 -2.97
N ALA A 142 5.65 5.28 -3.94
CA ALA A 142 5.15 5.75 -5.22
C ALA A 142 3.70 6.26 -5.19
N ARG A 143 2.90 5.84 -4.19
CA ARG A 143 1.45 6.05 -4.10
C ARG A 143 0.98 7.48 -4.39
N GLU A 144 1.69 8.49 -3.88
CA GLU A 144 1.35 9.91 -4.08
C GLU A 144 1.44 10.34 -5.56
N PHE A 145 2.33 9.71 -6.33
CA PHE A 145 2.65 10.09 -7.70
C PHE A 145 2.05 9.16 -8.74
N TYR A 146 1.97 7.86 -8.41
CA TYR A 146 1.55 6.78 -9.30
C TYR A 146 0.64 5.82 -8.52
N PRO A 147 -0.64 6.18 -8.29
CA PRO A 147 -1.56 5.36 -7.49
C PRO A 147 -1.79 3.97 -8.08
N ASP A 148 -1.74 3.82 -9.41
CA ASP A 148 -1.88 2.52 -10.10
C ASP A 148 -0.82 1.49 -9.63
N VAL A 149 0.37 1.97 -9.23
CA VAL A 149 1.49 1.11 -8.79
C VAL A 149 1.15 0.35 -7.51
N VAL A 150 0.22 0.84 -6.69
CA VAL A 150 -0.21 0.11 -5.48
C VAL A 150 -0.94 -1.18 -5.85
N ALA A 151 -1.88 -1.12 -6.80
CA ALA A 151 -2.58 -2.31 -7.28
C ALA A 151 -1.62 -3.24 -8.03
N GLU A 152 -0.76 -2.69 -8.89
CA GLU A 152 0.27 -3.45 -9.61
C GLU A 152 1.19 -4.22 -8.64
N ALA A 153 1.65 -3.58 -7.56
CA ALA A 153 2.46 -4.23 -6.54
C ALA A 153 1.71 -5.37 -5.86
N MET A 154 0.44 -5.17 -5.52
CA MET A 154 -0.39 -6.21 -4.92
C MET A 154 -0.61 -7.39 -5.88
N GLU A 155 -0.79 -7.13 -7.18
CA GLU A 155 -0.90 -8.17 -8.21
C GLU A 155 0.40 -8.97 -8.35
N ARG A 156 1.56 -8.30 -8.34
CA ARG A 156 2.88 -8.97 -8.40
C ARG A 156 3.18 -9.80 -7.16
N ILE A 157 2.82 -9.31 -5.98
CA ILE A 157 2.98 -10.08 -4.74
C ILE A 157 2.00 -11.27 -4.73
N TYR A 158 0.78 -11.08 -5.24
CA TYR A 158 -0.19 -12.15 -5.34
C TYR A 158 0.26 -13.24 -6.33
N SER A 159 0.78 -12.88 -7.50
CA SER A 159 1.18 -13.85 -8.53
C SER A 159 2.27 -14.81 -8.08
N ILE A 160 3.13 -14.39 -7.14
CA ILE A 160 4.15 -15.25 -6.53
C ILE A 160 3.63 -16.00 -5.29
N SER A 161 2.54 -15.54 -4.66
CA SER A 161 1.95 -16.21 -3.49
C SER A 161 0.89 -17.25 -3.89
N GLU A 162 0.25 -17.06 -5.04
CA GLU A 162 -0.74 -17.94 -5.64
C GLU A 162 -0.37 -18.26 -7.11
N PRO A 163 0.84 -18.81 -7.38
CA PRO A 163 1.26 -19.09 -8.75
C PRO A 163 0.50 -20.27 -9.33
N GLU A 164 0.09 -20.18 -10.60
CA GLU A 164 -0.56 -21.29 -11.33
C GLU A 164 0.33 -22.54 -11.43
N SER A 165 1.66 -22.34 -11.53
CA SER A 165 2.67 -23.39 -11.65
C SER A 165 3.77 -23.22 -10.58
N PRO A 166 3.52 -23.64 -9.32
CA PRO A 166 4.47 -23.38 -8.22
C PRO A 166 5.86 -24.01 -8.39
N ILE A 167 5.97 -25.05 -9.21
CA ILE A 167 7.22 -25.75 -9.52
C ILE A 167 8.21 -24.86 -10.30
N GLU A 168 7.69 -23.93 -11.11
CA GLU A 168 8.50 -22.98 -11.89
C GLU A 168 9.22 -22.01 -10.96
N PHE A 169 8.59 -21.65 -9.85
CA PHE A 169 9.11 -20.74 -8.81
C PHE A 169 9.91 -21.45 -7.71
N GLY A 170 10.34 -22.70 -7.92
CA GLY A 170 11.13 -23.42 -6.92
C GLY A 170 10.30 -24.07 -5.81
N ASN A 171 9.12 -24.58 -6.14
CA ASN A 171 8.18 -25.24 -5.23
C ASN A 171 7.64 -24.31 -4.14
N LEU A 172 7.13 -23.15 -4.56
CA LEU A 172 6.32 -22.33 -3.68
C LEU A 172 5.06 -23.08 -3.24
N VAL A 173 4.50 -22.67 -2.11
CA VAL A 173 3.25 -23.21 -1.58
C VAL A 173 2.16 -22.17 -1.81
N PRO A 174 1.14 -22.44 -2.65
CA PRO A 174 0.02 -21.52 -2.84
C PRO A 174 -0.62 -21.12 -1.51
N GLY A 175 -0.83 -19.81 -1.33
CA GLY A 175 -1.35 -19.20 -0.11
C GLY A 175 -0.27 -18.79 0.90
N GLU A 176 1.00 -19.17 0.67
CA GLU A 176 2.14 -18.69 1.45
C GLU A 176 2.84 -17.54 0.72
N PHE A 177 3.22 -16.50 1.47
CA PHE A 177 3.99 -15.39 0.92
C PHE A 177 5.49 -15.68 1.06
N PRO A 178 6.24 -15.84 -0.05
CA PRO A 178 7.68 -16.06 0.03
C PRO A 178 8.43 -14.84 0.58
N GLU A 179 9.54 -15.05 1.29
CA GLU A 179 10.38 -13.94 1.76
C GLU A 179 11.14 -13.27 0.61
N ARG A 180 11.66 -14.08 -0.32
CA ARG A 180 12.56 -13.63 -1.37
C ARG A 180 12.64 -14.60 -2.52
N LEU A 181 12.89 -14.05 -3.71
CA LEU A 181 13.17 -14.79 -4.94
C LEU A 181 14.56 -14.42 -5.46
N ASP A 182 15.15 -15.32 -6.21
CA ASP A 182 16.31 -15.02 -7.05
C ASP A 182 15.95 -13.91 -8.05
N GLY A 183 16.84 -12.93 -8.20
CA GLY A 183 16.57 -11.75 -9.01
C GLY A 183 16.33 -12.05 -10.49
N ASP A 184 17.02 -13.03 -11.06
CA ASP A 184 17.03 -13.27 -12.51
C ASP A 184 16.19 -14.46 -12.93
N THR A 185 16.16 -15.50 -12.10
CA THR A 185 15.41 -16.73 -12.36
C THR A 185 14.02 -16.71 -11.71
N PHE A 186 13.77 -15.78 -10.79
CA PHE A 186 12.52 -15.66 -10.02
C PHE A 186 12.19 -16.87 -9.15
N ARG A 187 13.13 -17.82 -9.03
CA ARG A 187 12.95 -19.01 -8.21
C ARG A 187 13.14 -18.67 -6.75
N SER A 188 12.26 -19.15 -5.89
CA SER A 188 12.52 -19.20 -4.46
C SER A 188 13.71 -20.11 -4.17
N LYS A 189 14.63 -19.61 -3.36
CA LYS A 189 15.81 -20.35 -2.89
C LYS A 189 15.72 -20.69 -1.39
N GLY A 190 14.52 -20.57 -0.81
CA GLY A 190 14.24 -20.83 0.60
C GLY A 190 13.39 -19.74 1.25
N MET A 191 13.03 -19.94 2.53
CA MET A 191 12.12 -19.06 3.28
C MET A 191 10.76 -18.89 2.58
N ALA A 192 10.08 -20.01 2.36
CA ALA A 192 8.76 -20.06 1.69
C ALA A 192 7.67 -19.26 2.42
N MET A 193 7.83 -19.00 3.72
CA MET A 193 6.96 -18.14 4.51
C MET A 193 7.71 -16.94 5.08
N SER A 194 7.35 -15.76 4.61
CA SER A 194 7.70 -14.49 5.23
C SER A 194 6.78 -14.23 6.43
N PRO A 195 7.30 -14.00 7.64
CA PRO A 195 6.47 -13.54 8.75
C PRO A 195 6.01 -12.07 8.57
N TRP A 196 6.63 -11.34 7.65
CA TRP A 196 6.42 -9.90 7.45
C TRP A 196 5.46 -9.59 6.30
N MET A 197 5.45 -10.45 5.26
CA MET A 197 4.69 -10.14 4.06
C MET A 197 3.16 -10.17 4.25
N PRO A 198 2.54 -11.15 4.95
CA PRO A 198 1.08 -11.15 5.13
C PRO A 198 0.53 -9.85 5.75
N PRO A 199 1.06 -9.31 6.88
CA PRO A 199 0.59 -8.02 7.39
C PRO A 199 0.93 -6.85 6.46
N THR A 200 2.08 -6.86 5.78
CA THR A 200 2.44 -5.83 4.80
C THR A 200 1.49 -5.81 3.59
N TYR A 201 0.99 -6.97 3.16
CA TYR A 201 0.01 -7.08 2.08
C TYR A 201 -1.35 -6.48 2.48
N LEU A 202 -1.79 -6.75 3.72
CA LEU A 202 -2.99 -6.10 4.27
C LEU A 202 -2.80 -4.58 4.42
N TRP A 203 -1.62 -4.14 4.84
CA TRP A 203 -1.27 -2.73 4.92
C TRP A 203 -1.38 -2.03 3.55
N LEU A 204 -0.91 -2.65 2.47
CA LEU A 204 -1.13 -2.13 1.10
C LEU A 204 -2.60 -1.99 0.74
N GLY A 205 -3.45 -2.98 1.07
CA GLY A 205 -4.88 -2.90 0.78
C GLY A 205 -5.58 -1.78 1.54
N ILE A 206 -5.27 -1.63 2.84
CA ILE A 206 -5.96 -0.71 3.75
C ILE A 206 -5.40 0.72 3.68
N GLU A 207 -4.09 0.91 3.83
CA GLU A 207 -3.48 2.23 3.83
C GLU A 207 -2.97 2.65 2.45
N GLY A 208 -2.66 1.68 1.58
CA GLY A 208 -2.27 1.94 0.20
C GLY A 208 -3.48 2.24 -0.70
N LEU A 209 -4.27 1.23 -1.02
CA LEU A 209 -5.39 1.33 -1.96
C LEU A 209 -6.56 2.13 -1.40
N LEU A 210 -7.09 1.75 -0.23
CA LEU A 210 -8.19 2.52 0.39
C LEU A 210 -7.70 3.89 0.88
N GLY A 211 -6.42 3.99 1.25
CA GLY A 211 -5.86 5.25 1.76
C GLY A 211 -6.37 5.61 3.15
N LEU A 212 -6.69 4.61 3.97
CA LEU A 212 -7.11 4.82 5.35
C LEU A 212 -5.96 5.43 6.15
N ARG A 213 -6.22 6.54 6.83
CA ARG A 213 -5.32 7.18 7.78
C ARG A 213 -6.07 7.60 9.03
N VAL A 214 -5.40 7.55 10.17
CA VAL A 214 -5.93 8.06 11.43
C VAL A 214 -5.00 9.16 11.90
N GLU A 215 -5.46 10.41 11.84
CA GLU A 215 -4.66 11.60 12.17
C GLU A 215 -5.38 12.39 13.27
N LYS A 216 -4.73 12.65 14.40
CA LYS A 216 -5.32 13.42 15.54
C LYS A 216 -6.73 12.99 15.95
N GLY A 217 -7.06 11.71 15.79
CA GLY A 217 -8.39 11.19 16.10
C GLY A 217 -9.47 11.47 15.05
N SER A 218 -9.15 12.01 13.87
CA SER A 218 -10.01 11.91 12.69
C SER A 218 -9.65 10.67 11.87
N VAL A 219 -10.62 10.15 11.10
CA VAL A 219 -10.41 9.07 10.15
C VAL A 219 -10.45 9.67 8.76
N ARG A 220 -9.38 9.53 7.99
CA ARG A 220 -9.24 10.07 6.64
C ARG A 220 -9.15 8.94 5.62
N ILE A 221 -9.77 9.12 4.47
CA ILE A 221 -9.79 8.17 3.36
C ILE A 221 -9.34 8.90 2.09
N GLU A 222 -8.20 8.50 1.55
CA GLU A 222 -7.63 9.05 0.32
C GLU A 222 -7.33 7.91 -0.67
N PRO A 223 -8.33 7.41 -1.41
CA PRO A 223 -8.14 6.20 -2.19
C PRO A 223 -7.11 6.38 -3.31
N SER A 224 -6.21 5.41 -3.45
CA SER A 224 -5.29 5.29 -4.58
C SER A 224 -5.81 4.23 -5.55
N ILE A 225 -7.02 4.47 -6.03
CA ILE A 225 -7.74 3.55 -6.91
C ILE A 225 -7.16 3.67 -8.32
N PRO A 226 -6.81 2.54 -8.98
CA PRO A 226 -6.36 2.59 -10.35
C PRO A 226 -7.37 3.25 -11.28
N GLN A 227 -6.92 3.95 -12.33
CA GLN A 227 -7.84 4.71 -13.20
C GLN A 227 -8.94 3.85 -13.85
N LYS A 228 -8.65 2.56 -14.07
CA LYS A 228 -9.59 1.60 -14.68
C LYS A 228 -10.60 1.05 -13.67
N TRP A 229 -10.37 1.22 -12.38
CA TRP A 229 -11.26 0.72 -11.34
C TRP A 229 -12.31 1.79 -11.02
N ASN A 230 -13.57 1.39 -11.06
CA ASN A 230 -14.67 2.27 -10.68
C ASN A 230 -15.08 2.12 -9.21
N PHE A 231 -14.47 1.19 -8.46
CA PHE A 231 -14.77 1.00 -7.05
C PHE A 231 -13.64 0.39 -6.22
N ILE A 232 -13.76 0.57 -4.91
CA ILE A 232 -13.11 -0.26 -3.88
C ILE A 232 -14.09 -0.40 -2.72
N CYS A 233 -14.13 -1.56 -2.08
CA CYS A 233 -14.95 -1.77 -0.89
C CYS A 233 -14.16 -2.47 0.20
N VAL A 234 -14.29 -1.98 1.43
CA VAL A 234 -13.70 -2.59 2.62
C VAL A 234 -14.74 -2.55 3.72
N PHE A 235 -14.99 -3.70 4.35
CA PHE A 235 -16.00 -3.85 5.38
C PHE A 235 -15.37 -4.26 6.71
N ASP A 236 -15.99 -3.83 7.80
CA ASP A 236 -15.74 -4.29 9.16
C ASP A 236 -14.32 -4.05 9.70
N ILE A 237 -13.65 -2.99 9.25
CA ILE A 237 -12.36 -2.55 9.81
C ILE A 237 -12.59 -2.16 11.29
N PRO A 238 -11.94 -2.81 12.27
CA PRO A 238 -12.04 -2.40 13.66
C PRO A 238 -11.52 -0.96 13.83
N MET A 239 -12.36 -0.05 14.31
CA MET A 239 -12.00 1.36 14.47
C MET A 239 -12.70 1.97 15.68
N LYS A 240 -11.95 2.42 16.69
CA LYS A 240 -12.47 3.10 17.90
C LYS A 240 -13.60 2.35 18.64
N GLY A 241 -13.55 1.02 18.69
CA GLY A 241 -14.60 0.19 19.31
C GLY A 241 -15.82 -0.06 18.41
N GLU A 242 -15.83 0.51 17.21
CA GLU A 242 -16.83 0.28 16.17
C GLU A 242 -16.21 -0.46 14.97
N ARG A 243 -16.99 -0.57 13.89
CA ARG A 243 -16.61 -1.22 12.63
C ARG A 243 -16.80 -0.23 11.49
N LEU A 244 -15.69 0.20 10.88
CA LEU A 244 -15.70 1.05 9.69
C LEU A 244 -15.91 0.19 8.45
N SER A 245 -16.90 0.56 7.65
CA SER A 245 -17.13 0.03 6.32
C SER A 245 -17.16 1.20 5.33
N VAL A 246 -16.41 1.06 4.23
CA VAL A 246 -16.25 2.08 3.20
C VAL A 246 -16.46 1.45 1.84
N VAL A 247 -17.19 2.15 0.99
CA VAL A 247 -17.36 1.85 -0.42
C VAL A 247 -17.06 3.11 -1.19
N VAL A 248 -16.10 3.08 -2.10
CA VAL A 248 -15.94 4.12 -3.12
C VAL A 248 -16.51 3.57 -4.39
N TYR A 249 -17.43 4.29 -5.03
CA TYR A 249 -18.05 3.88 -6.28
C TYR A 249 -18.26 5.11 -7.16
N ASN A 250 -17.72 5.08 -8.39
CA ASN A 250 -17.77 6.18 -9.36
C ASN A 250 -17.36 7.54 -8.76
N GLY A 251 -16.27 7.56 -7.98
CA GLY A 251 -15.73 8.77 -7.38
C GLY A 251 -16.51 9.31 -6.17
N ILE A 252 -17.53 8.59 -5.68
CA ILE A 252 -18.27 8.94 -4.46
C ILE A 252 -17.88 7.97 -3.35
N LEU A 253 -17.55 8.51 -2.18
CA LEU A 253 -17.27 7.75 -0.98
C LEU A 253 -18.54 7.55 -0.15
N TYR A 254 -18.82 6.32 0.24
CA TYR A 254 -19.89 5.92 1.14
C TYR A 254 -19.28 5.29 2.39
N ALA A 255 -19.60 5.79 3.58
CA ALA A 255 -19.08 5.27 4.84
C ALA A 255 -20.18 5.16 5.90
N ASN A 256 -19.99 4.25 6.87
CA ASN A 256 -20.91 4.10 8.00
C ASN A 256 -20.53 4.91 9.25
N MET A 257 -19.42 5.64 9.19
CA MET A 257 -19.00 6.59 10.22
C MET A 257 -18.44 7.84 9.56
N GLN A 258 -18.27 8.89 10.37
CA GLN A 258 -17.70 10.15 9.89
C GLN A 258 -16.25 9.94 9.45
N VAL A 259 -15.96 10.35 8.22
CA VAL A 259 -14.62 10.32 7.63
C VAL A 259 -14.31 11.64 6.91
N GLU A 260 -13.03 11.96 6.79
CA GLU A 260 -12.51 13.04 5.96
C GLU A 260 -12.03 12.48 4.61
N SER A 261 -12.34 13.16 3.51
CA SER A 261 -11.89 12.78 2.18
C SER A 261 -11.97 13.98 1.23
N GLU A 262 -11.14 13.98 0.20
CA GLU A 262 -11.27 14.92 -0.92
C GLU A 262 -12.41 14.52 -1.88
N LEU A 263 -12.84 13.25 -1.83
CA LEU A 263 -13.99 12.78 -2.59
C LEU A 263 -15.30 13.26 -1.95
N PRO A 264 -16.35 13.54 -2.75
CA PRO A 264 -17.70 13.69 -2.24
C PRO A 264 -18.09 12.48 -1.38
N SER A 265 -18.48 12.72 -0.13
CA SER A 265 -18.76 11.66 0.84
C SER A 265 -20.23 11.63 1.27
N ARG A 266 -20.73 10.42 1.51
CA ARG A 266 -22.06 10.14 2.05
C ARG A 266 -21.92 9.23 3.27
N ILE A 267 -22.54 9.66 4.37
CA ILE A 267 -22.49 8.96 5.65
C ILE A 267 -23.87 8.35 5.93
N GLY A 268 -23.89 7.05 6.23
CA GLY A 268 -25.12 6.28 6.37
C GLY A 268 -24.90 4.95 7.08
N SER A 269 -25.68 3.94 6.73
CA SER A 269 -25.54 2.58 7.26
C SER A 269 -25.47 1.56 6.15
N PHE A 270 -24.63 0.54 6.32
CA PHE A 270 -24.60 -0.63 5.44
C PHE A 270 -25.43 -1.78 6.03
N THR A 271 -26.16 -2.49 5.17
CA THR A 271 -26.86 -3.72 5.51
C THR A 271 -26.59 -4.77 4.44
N HIS A 272 -26.05 -5.92 4.82
CA HIS A 272 -25.87 -7.03 3.89
C HIS A 272 -27.24 -7.63 3.50
N ILE A 273 -27.51 -7.70 2.21
CA ILE A 273 -28.72 -8.31 1.64
C ILE A 273 -28.46 -9.76 1.25
N HIS A 274 -27.34 -10.00 0.57
CA HIS A 274 -26.99 -11.32 0.06
C HIS A 274 -25.49 -11.58 0.16
N ARG A 275 -25.11 -12.82 0.50
CA ARG A 275 -23.73 -13.28 0.61
C ARG A 275 -23.64 -14.72 0.09
N SER A 276 -22.97 -14.91 -1.03
CA SER A 276 -22.63 -16.22 -1.59
C SER A 276 -21.19 -16.22 -2.11
N GLU A 277 -20.61 -17.37 -2.42
CA GLU A 277 -19.18 -17.46 -2.80
C GLU A 277 -18.77 -16.45 -3.89
N GLY A 278 -19.59 -16.28 -4.93
CA GLY A 278 -19.31 -15.36 -6.04
C GLY A 278 -19.97 -13.99 -5.97
N LEU A 279 -20.96 -13.76 -5.10
CA LEU A 279 -21.75 -12.53 -5.09
C LEU A 279 -21.90 -11.94 -3.68
N ARG A 280 -21.86 -10.61 -3.62
CA ARG A 280 -22.19 -9.84 -2.43
C ARG A 280 -23.13 -8.72 -2.83
N VAL A 281 -24.21 -8.58 -2.07
CA VAL A 281 -25.19 -7.51 -2.25
C VAL A 281 -25.38 -6.80 -0.92
N PHE A 282 -25.27 -5.49 -0.91
CA PHE A 282 -25.47 -4.68 0.28
C PHE A 282 -26.24 -3.41 -0.03
N LYS A 283 -27.02 -2.96 0.95
CA LYS A 283 -27.76 -1.70 0.93
C LYS A 283 -26.99 -0.66 1.72
N PHE A 284 -26.78 0.50 1.12
CA PHE A 284 -26.41 1.71 1.83
C PHE A 284 -27.65 2.57 2.04
N THR A 285 -27.84 3.17 3.22
CA THR A 285 -28.98 4.06 3.49
C THR A 285 -28.49 5.30 4.21
N ASP A 286 -28.87 6.47 3.73
CA ASP A 286 -28.60 7.76 4.36
C ASP A 286 -29.82 8.71 4.24
N LYS A 287 -29.62 9.99 4.56
CA LYS A 287 -30.65 11.03 4.48
C LYS A 287 -31.22 11.30 3.08
N MET A 288 -30.51 10.89 2.01
CA MET A 288 -30.94 11.09 0.63
C MET A 288 -31.62 9.83 0.05
N GLY A 289 -31.67 8.73 0.79
CA GLY A 289 -32.34 7.49 0.39
C GLY A 289 -31.44 6.27 0.50
N ALA A 290 -31.89 5.17 -0.12
CA ALA A 290 -31.16 3.92 -0.16
C ALA A 290 -30.52 3.69 -1.53
N LYS A 291 -29.34 3.07 -1.53
CA LYS A 291 -28.67 2.53 -2.72
C LYS A 291 -28.39 1.06 -2.48
N VAL A 292 -28.57 0.22 -3.50
CA VAL A 292 -28.17 -1.19 -3.43
C VAL A 292 -27.01 -1.41 -4.38
N PHE A 293 -25.98 -2.06 -3.88
CA PHE A 293 -24.81 -2.42 -4.68
C PHE A 293 -24.68 -3.92 -4.72
N ALA A 294 -24.38 -4.45 -5.90
CA ALA A 294 -24.01 -5.83 -6.10
C ALA A 294 -22.61 -5.89 -6.69
N PHE A 295 -21.76 -6.75 -6.13
CA PHE A 295 -20.43 -6.98 -6.64
C PHE A 295 -20.10 -8.45 -6.71
N SER A 296 -19.33 -8.81 -7.73
CA SER A 296 -19.03 -10.17 -8.11
C SER A 296 -17.54 -10.47 -8.03
N PHE A 297 -17.18 -11.55 -7.35
CA PHE A 297 -15.79 -12.01 -7.28
C PHE A 297 -15.43 -12.97 -8.42
N ASN A 298 -16.37 -13.83 -8.82
CA ASN A 298 -16.13 -14.95 -9.74
C ASN A 298 -17.02 -14.89 -10.99
N GLY A 299 -17.62 -13.73 -11.28
CA GLY A 299 -18.72 -13.63 -12.23
C GLY A 299 -20.04 -14.09 -11.60
N TYR A 300 -21.15 -13.50 -12.03
CA TYR A 300 -22.48 -13.89 -11.55
C TYR A 300 -23.53 -13.67 -12.64
N ALA A 301 -24.26 -14.73 -12.98
CA ALA A 301 -25.45 -14.66 -13.83
C ALA A 301 -26.61 -15.36 -13.11
N GLY A 302 -27.61 -14.61 -12.68
CA GLY A 302 -28.72 -15.18 -11.92
C GLY A 302 -29.72 -14.17 -11.40
N ASN A 303 -30.76 -14.67 -10.75
CA ASN A 303 -31.76 -13.83 -10.10
C ASN A 303 -31.42 -13.66 -8.62
N ILE A 304 -31.53 -12.43 -8.13
CA ILE A 304 -31.50 -12.12 -6.70
C ILE A 304 -32.82 -11.50 -6.27
N SER A 305 -33.27 -11.83 -5.07
CA SER A 305 -34.41 -11.15 -4.44
C SER A 305 -33.88 -10.12 -3.46
N ILE A 306 -34.19 -8.84 -3.70
CA ILE A 306 -33.81 -7.74 -2.81
C ILE A 306 -35.02 -7.36 -1.96
N PRO A 307 -34.94 -7.42 -0.61
CA PRO A 307 -36.00 -6.95 0.25
C PRO A 307 -36.09 -5.42 0.20
N LEU A 308 -37.22 -4.92 -0.31
CA LEU A 308 -37.64 -3.52 -0.22
C LEU A 308 -38.69 -3.42 0.89
N ASN A 309 -38.79 -2.28 1.57
CA ASN A 309 -39.59 -2.04 2.80
C ASN A 309 -40.67 -3.11 3.14
N GLU A 310 -41.70 -3.25 2.30
CA GLU A 310 -42.81 -4.19 2.51
C GLU A 310 -42.86 -5.38 1.53
N HIS A 311 -42.00 -5.41 0.50
CA HIS A 311 -42.03 -6.40 -0.58
C HIS A 311 -40.62 -6.73 -1.08
N SER A 312 -40.38 -7.97 -1.50
CA SER A 312 -39.15 -8.31 -2.21
C SER A 312 -39.32 -8.10 -3.72
N ARG A 313 -38.29 -7.59 -4.40
CA ARG A 313 -38.25 -7.48 -5.86
C ARG A 313 -37.11 -8.33 -6.39
N ASP A 314 -37.40 -9.11 -7.43
CA ASP A 314 -36.42 -9.95 -8.08
C ASP A 314 -35.69 -9.17 -9.19
N PHE A 315 -34.38 -9.30 -9.22
CA PHE A 315 -33.50 -8.67 -10.20
C PHE A 315 -32.68 -9.76 -10.88
N ASN A 316 -32.66 -9.75 -12.21
CA ASN A 316 -31.71 -10.52 -12.97
C ASN A 316 -30.40 -9.74 -13.06
N LEU A 317 -29.34 -10.31 -12.49
CA LEU A 317 -27.99 -9.74 -12.54
C LEU A 317 -27.12 -10.58 -13.45
N ASN A 318 -26.37 -9.89 -14.29
CA ASN A 318 -25.22 -10.42 -15.00
C ASN A 318 -24.03 -9.49 -14.72
N LEU A 319 -23.07 -9.98 -13.95
CA LEU A 319 -21.87 -9.26 -13.50
C LEU A 319 -20.63 -10.04 -13.92
N GLU A 320 -19.67 -9.36 -14.53
CA GLU A 320 -18.34 -9.92 -14.81
C GLU A 320 -17.52 -10.11 -13.52
N ILE A 321 -16.40 -10.83 -13.64
CA ILE A 321 -15.42 -10.96 -12.55
C ILE A 321 -14.91 -9.57 -12.17
N GLY A 322 -15.01 -9.23 -10.89
CA GLY A 322 -14.57 -7.93 -10.38
C GLY A 322 -15.49 -6.77 -10.77
N GLU A 323 -16.70 -7.01 -11.28
CA GLU A 323 -17.66 -5.94 -11.56
C GLU A 323 -18.46 -5.57 -10.30
N MET A 324 -18.70 -4.28 -10.11
CA MET A 324 -19.70 -3.75 -9.17
C MET A 324 -20.73 -2.88 -9.90
N ARG A 325 -22.01 -3.08 -9.56
CA ARG A 325 -23.15 -2.36 -10.12
C ARG A 325 -24.04 -1.80 -9.03
N GLU A 326 -24.44 -0.54 -9.18
CA GLU A 326 -25.56 0.02 -8.44
C GLU A 326 -26.89 -0.49 -9.06
N ILE A 327 -27.73 -1.09 -8.24
CA ILE A 327 -29.05 -1.60 -8.63
C ILE A 327 -30.07 -0.50 -8.35
N ASN A 328 -30.75 -0.06 -9.40
CA ASN A 328 -31.88 0.85 -9.26
C ASN A 328 -33.08 0.07 -8.70
N VAL A 329 -33.48 0.40 -7.47
CA VAL A 329 -34.56 -0.27 -6.75
C VAL A 329 -35.87 0.52 -6.73
N ASP A 330 -35.90 1.70 -7.35
CA ASP A 330 -37.10 2.54 -7.50
C ASP A 330 -38.16 1.92 -8.44
#